data_AF-A0A7V9UD63-F1
#
_entry.id   AF-A0A7V9UD63-F1
#
_cell.length_a   1.000
_cell.length_b   1.000
_cell.length_c   1.000
_cell.angle_alpha   90.00
_cell.angle_beta   90.00
_cell.angle_gamma   90.00
#
_symmetry.space_group_name_H-M   'P 1'
#
loop_
_entity.id
_entity.type
_entity.pdbx_description
1 polymer ?
#
loop_
_entity_poly.entity_id
_entity_poly.type
_entity_poly.pdbx_seq_one_letter_code
_entity_poly.pdbx_strand_id
1 'polypeptide(L)'
;MTTAFHIAINHEGESTITIVNEGEVLNIGTAHPHFSKIAEALVAGKDPAPFLSVNAAFDLPDDDRVSVVDGKVFFQGAEQHTVLADTIARYSRNGQDTTNLVRFMERLAANPSQDSREQLFTWANGKGLTIDEDGRLIAFKGVSPELVSIRQGDATITLPNGDVYEARSEAVPNGLGFIVELPREQCESSPEVGCSSGLHAGTWQYASGWGTVVLEVAIDPADVVSVPRDSGFAKLRCCR
;
A
#
# COMPACT_ATOMS: atom_id res chain seq x y z
N MET A 1 24.93 -36.40 9.68
CA MET A 1 24.22 -36.82 8.46
C MET A 1 24.72 -35.92 7.34
N THR A 2 25.08 -36.49 6.20
CA THR A 2 25.79 -35.78 5.14
C THR A 2 24.80 -35.42 4.04
N THR A 3 24.35 -34.16 4.01
CA THR A 3 23.54 -33.65 2.90
C THR A 3 24.46 -33.45 1.69
N ALA A 4 24.10 -34.02 0.54
CA ALA A 4 24.94 -33.99 -0.66
C ALA A 4 24.31 -33.11 -1.75
N PHE A 5 24.90 -31.94 -1.98
CA PHE A 5 24.40 -30.97 -2.95
C PHE A 5 25.13 -31.08 -4.29
N HIS A 6 24.42 -31.08 -5.42
CA HIS A 6 25.00 -31.25 -6.76
C HIS A 6 24.55 -30.15 -7.71
N ILE A 7 25.45 -29.27 -8.14
CA ILE A 7 25.13 -28.23 -9.13
C ILE A 7 25.27 -28.82 -10.54
N ALA A 8 24.23 -28.69 -11.36
CA ALA A 8 24.27 -29.02 -12.79
C ALA A 8 23.91 -27.77 -13.61
N ILE A 9 24.92 -27.09 -14.15
CA ILE A 9 24.72 -25.93 -15.04
C ILE A 9 24.57 -26.46 -16.46
N ASN A 10 23.40 -26.27 -17.08
CA ASN A 10 23.17 -26.66 -18.47
C ASN A 10 23.53 -25.51 -19.42
N HIS A 11 24.20 -25.84 -20.52
CA HIS A 11 24.84 -24.88 -21.42
C HIS A 11 23.93 -24.52 -22.61
N GLU A 12 22.67 -24.13 -22.36
CA GLU A 12 21.73 -23.67 -23.40
C GLU A 12 20.82 -22.51 -22.92
N GLY A 13 21.40 -21.52 -22.22
CA GLY A 13 20.71 -20.27 -21.89
C GLY A 13 19.80 -20.30 -20.66
N GLU A 14 19.49 -21.48 -20.12
CA GLU A 14 18.79 -21.64 -18.84
C GLU A 14 19.66 -22.43 -17.85
N SER A 15 20.08 -21.76 -16.77
CA SER A 15 20.78 -22.42 -15.66
C SER A 15 19.79 -22.91 -14.61
N THR A 16 20.01 -24.12 -14.11
CA THR A 16 19.22 -24.71 -13.02
C THR A 16 20.15 -25.18 -11.90
N ILE A 17 19.64 -25.24 -10.68
CA ILE A 17 20.31 -25.84 -9.52
C ILE A 17 19.45 -27.02 -9.09
N THR A 18 20.06 -28.20 -9.01
CA THR A 18 19.38 -29.40 -8.50
C THR A 18 19.90 -29.69 -7.09
N ILE A 19 19.00 -29.91 -6.14
CA ILE A 19 19.36 -30.24 -4.76
C ILE A 19 18.76 -31.60 -4.45
N VAL A 20 19.60 -32.53 -4.00
CA VAL A 20 19.16 -33.86 -3.56
C VAL A 20 19.31 -33.92 -2.05
N ASN A 21 18.18 -33.98 -1.34
CA ASN A 21 18.16 -34.07 0.12
C ASN A 21 17.31 -35.26 0.57
N GLU A 22 17.90 -36.22 1.27
CA GLU A 22 17.20 -37.37 1.88
C GLU A 22 16.22 -38.14 0.96
N GLY A 23 16.48 -38.16 -0.34
CA GLY A 23 15.65 -38.84 -1.34
C GLY A 23 14.67 -37.93 -2.10
N GLU A 24 14.58 -36.66 -1.73
CA GLU A 24 13.85 -35.63 -2.47
C GLU A 24 14.78 -34.89 -3.43
N VAL A 25 14.29 -34.61 -4.64
CA VAL A 25 15.00 -33.85 -5.67
C VAL A 25 14.27 -32.53 -5.89
N LEU A 26 14.94 -31.42 -5.57
CA LEU A 26 14.45 -30.06 -5.80
C LEU A 26 15.17 -29.47 -7.02
N ASN A 27 14.42 -28.96 -8.00
CA ASN A 27 14.97 -28.25 -9.16
C ASN A 27 14.62 -26.76 -9.08
N ILE A 28 15.65 -25.91 -9.10
CA ILE A 28 15.55 -24.47 -8.93
C ILE A 28 16.03 -23.80 -10.22
N GLY A 29 15.15 -23.09 -10.92
CA GLY A 29 15.51 -22.32 -12.11
C GLY A 29 16.05 -20.93 -11.79
N THR A 30 16.68 -20.27 -12.77
CA THR A 30 17.17 -18.88 -12.67
C THR A 30 16.11 -17.86 -12.25
N ALA A 31 14.83 -18.16 -12.46
CA ALA A 31 13.70 -17.32 -12.03
C ALA A 31 13.48 -17.32 -10.51
N HIS A 32 14.17 -18.18 -9.74
CA HIS A 32 14.05 -18.21 -8.29
C HIS A 32 14.67 -16.93 -7.66
N PRO A 33 13.98 -16.20 -6.76
CA PRO A 33 14.44 -14.90 -6.25
C PRO A 33 15.74 -14.98 -5.43
N HIS A 34 16.05 -16.17 -4.92
CA HIS A 34 17.32 -16.44 -4.24
C HIS A 34 18.27 -17.31 -5.05
N PHE A 35 18.08 -17.44 -6.37
CA PHE A 35 18.91 -18.29 -7.22
C PHE A 35 20.41 -18.04 -7.02
N SER A 36 20.85 -16.77 -7.06
CA SER A 36 22.26 -16.41 -6.84
C SER A 36 22.73 -16.71 -5.41
N LYS A 37 21.90 -16.43 -4.39
CA LYS A 37 22.24 -16.71 -2.97
C LYS A 37 22.34 -18.21 -2.68
N ILE A 38 21.47 -19.01 -3.29
CA ILE A 38 21.52 -20.48 -3.23
C ILE A 38 22.79 -20.97 -3.90
N ALA A 39 23.11 -20.48 -5.11
CA ALA A 39 24.33 -20.84 -5.82
C ALA A 39 25.58 -20.51 -5.00
N GLU A 40 25.65 -19.32 -4.41
CA GLU A 40 26.76 -18.87 -3.56
C GLU A 40 26.90 -19.72 -2.29
N ALA A 41 25.80 -20.02 -1.60
CA ALA A 41 25.81 -20.88 -0.42
C ALA A 41 26.36 -22.27 -0.75
N LEU A 42 25.89 -22.85 -1.86
CA LEU A 42 26.35 -24.16 -2.35
C LEU A 42 27.84 -24.15 -2.72
N VAL A 43 28.31 -23.14 -3.45
CA VAL A 43 29.74 -23.00 -3.81
C VAL A 43 30.61 -22.83 -2.57
N ALA A 44 30.11 -22.13 -1.55
CA ALA A 44 30.80 -21.93 -0.27
C ALA A 44 30.71 -23.13 0.69
N GLY A 45 30.02 -24.22 0.31
CA GLY A 45 29.80 -25.39 1.16
C GLY A 45 28.91 -25.09 2.39
N LYS A 46 28.07 -24.05 2.32
CA LYS A 46 27.11 -23.67 3.36
C LYS A 46 25.74 -24.27 3.05
N ASP A 47 24.93 -24.46 4.09
CA ASP A 47 23.56 -24.95 3.95
C ASP A 47 22.69 -23.93 3.19
N PRO A 48 22.12 -24.30 2.02
CA PRO A 48 21.24 -23.41 1.26
C PRO A 48 19.83 -23.34 1.83
N ALA A 49 19.42 -24.20 2.78
CA ALA A 49 18.06 -24.30 3.31
C ALA A 49 17.39 -22.96 3.67
N PRO A 50 18.10 -21.97 4.26
CA PRO A 50 17.53 -20.64 4.52
C PRO A 50 17.03 -19.89 3.28
N PHE A 51 17.51 -20.27 2.10
CA PHE A 51 17.16 -19.67 0.82
C PHE A 51 16.24 -20.57 -0.03
N LEU A 52 16.04 -21.84 0.37
CA LEU A 52 15.24 -22.82 -0.38
C LEU A 52 13.75 -22.68 -0.15
N SER A 53 13.36 -22.39 1.09
CA SER A 53 12.01 -21.93 1.30
C SER A 53 11.94 -20.50 0.82
N VAL A 54 11.08 -20.22 -0.16
CA VAL A 54 10.49 -18.89 -0.31
C VAL A 54 9.47 -18.67 0.84
N ASN A 55 9.85 -19.03 2.07
CA ASN A 55 9.32 -18.41 3.26
C ASN A 55 9.98 -17.06 3.26
N ALA A 56 9.40 -16.17 2.48
CA ALA A 56 9.81 -14.80 2.51
C ALA A 56 9.35 -14.25 3.86
N ALA A 57 10.19 -14.48 4.88
CA ALA A 57 10.45 -13.46 5.86
C ALA A 57 11.05 -12.30 5.08
N PHE A 58 10.17 -11.52 4.45
CA PHE A 58 10.53 -10.21 3.93
C PHE A 58 10.99 -9.38 5.14
N ASP A 59 11.73 -8.30 4.90
CA ASP A 59 11.79 -7.17 5.83
C ASP A 59 10.39 -6.53 5.95
N LEU A 60 9.37 -7.31 6.31
CA LEU A 60 8.24 -6.77 7.02
C LEU A 60 8.86 -6.17 8.29
N PRO A 61 8.46 -4.96 8.73
CA PRO A 61 8.75 -4.55 10.10
C PRO A 61 8.38 -5.72 11.02
N ASP A 62 9.12 -6.00 12.10
CA ASP A 62 8.94 -7.13 13.04
C ASP A 62 7.46 -7.39 13.44
N ASP A 63 6.68 -7.96 12.53
CA ASP A 63 5.24 -7.85 12.54
C ASP A 63 4.64 -9.09 11.88
N ASP A 64 4.32 -10.05 12.75
CA ASP A 64 3.67 -11.32 12.43
C ASP A 64 2.27 -11.15 11.82
N ARG A 65 1.79 -9.91 11.60
CA ARG A 65 0.46 -9.65 11.04
C ARG A 65 0.37 -9.92 9.55
N VAL A 66 1.45 -9.88 8.76
CA VAL A 66 1.38 -10.20 7.32
C VAL A 66 2.27 -11.38 6.99
N SER A 67 1.76 -12.34 6.22
CA SER A 67 2.59 -13.43 5.70
C SER A 67 2.20 -13.81 4.29
N VAL A 68 3.16 -14.35 3.53
CA VAL A 68 2.91 -14.91 2.20
C VAL A 68 3.28 -16.39 2.21
N VAL A 69 2.29 -17.26 2.02
CA VAL A 69 2.44 -18.72 2.01
C VAL A 69 1.83 -19.26 0.73
N ASP A 70 2.60 -20.05 -0.03
CA ASP A 70 2.16 -20.62 -1.32
C ASP A 70 1.58 -19.59 -2.31
N GLY A 71 2.14 -18.38 -2.31
CA GLY A 71 1.67 -17.28 -3.17
C GLY A 71 0.33 -16.67 -2.76
N LYS A 72 -0.15 -16.96 -1.56
CA LYS A 72 -1.33 -16.35 -0.93
C LYS A 72 -0.89 -15.43 0.20
N VAL A 73 -1.57 -14.30 0.36
CA VAL A 73 -1.29 -13.35 1.44
C VAL A 73 -2.25 -13.59 2.60
N PHE A 74 -1.72 -13.59 3.81
CA PHE A 74 -2.49 -13.68 5.05
C PHE A 74 -2.28 -12.39 5.84
N PHE A 75 -3.38 -11.86 6.39
CA PHE A 75 -3.37 -10.76 7.34
C PHE A 75 -3.95 -11.28 8.66
N GLN A 76 -3.17 -11.23 9.74
CA GLN A 76 -3.51 -11.77 11.07
C GLN A 76 -3.99 -13.23 11.00
N GLY A 77 -3.37 -14.04 10.14
CA GLY A 77 -3.72 -15.44 9.92
C GLY A 77 -4.94 -15.69 9.02
N ALA A 78 -5.64 -14.64 8.56
CA ALA A 78 -6.75 -14.76 7.61
C ALA A 78 -6.28 -14.54 6.16
N GLU A 79 -6.59 -15.48 5.26
CA GLU A 79 -6.29 -15.36 3.83
C GLU A 79 -7.00 -14.13 3.24
N GLN A 80 -6.25 -13.33 2.48
CA GLN A 80 -6.74 -12.10 1.86
C GLN A 80 -7.02 -12.35 0.38
N HIS A 81 -8.26 -12.11 -0.05
CA HIS A 81 -8.70 -12.26 -1.44
C HIS A 81 -8.95 -10.89 -2.09
N THR A 82 -7.93 -10.03 -2.06
CA THR A 82 -8.01 -8.66 -2.59
C THR A 82 -6.96 -8.42 -3.66
N VAL A 83 -7.19 -7.42 -4.51
CA VAL A 83 -6.22 -6.99 -5.54
C VAL A 83 -4.90 -6.53 -4.92
N LEU A 84 -4.95 -5.98 -3.71
CA LEU A 84 -3.77 -5.64 -2.93
C LEU A 84 -2.99 -6.90 -2.54
N ALA A 85 -3.68 -7.93 -2.01
CA ALA A 85 -3.08 -9.22 -1.70
C ALA A 85 -2.48 -9.88 -2.94
N ASP A 86 -3.19 -9.89 -4.07
CA ASP A 86 -2.68 -10.42 -5.34
C ASP A 86 -1.43 -9.65 -5.82
N THR A 87 -1.42 -8.33 -5.63
CA THR A 87 -0.28 -7.47 -5.98
C THR A 87 0.92 -7.74 -5.09
N ILE A 88 0.72 -7.84 -3.77
CA ILE A 88 1.75 -8.21 -2.80
C ILE A 88 2.32 -9.58 -3.16
N ALA A 89 1.48 -10.59 -3.36
CA ALA A 89 1.90 -11.94 -3.75
C ALA A 89 2.70 -11.95 -5.06
N ARG A 90 2.27 -11.17 -6.06
CA ARG A 90 3.01 -11.03 -7.34
C ARG A 90 4.36 -10.38 -7.13
N TYR A 91 4.43 -9.25 -6.42
CA TYR A 91 5.68 -8.52 -6.15
C TYR A 91 6.65 -9.42 -5.37
N SER A 92 6.14 -10.08 -4.34
CA SER A 92 6.81 -11.14 -3.58
C SER A 92 7.43 -12.20 -4.51
N ARG A 93 6.63 -12.82 -5.39
CA ARG A 93 7.11 -13.87 -6.32
C ARG A 93 8.20 -13.37 -7.25
N ASN A 94 8.19 -12.09 -7.59
CA ASN A 94 9.15 -11.46 -8.49
C ASN A 94 10.38 -10.89 -7.75
N GLY A 95 10.49 -11.07 -6.43
CA GLY A 95 11.57 -10.48 -5.62
C GLY A 95 11.54 -8.95 -5.56
N GLN A 96 10.38 -8.34 -5.78
CA GLN A 96 10.18 -6.90 -5.68
C GLN A 96 9.88 -6.50 -4.23
N ASP A 97 10.25 -5.29 -3.85
CA ASP A 97 9.92 -4.73 -2.55
C ASP A 97 8.39 -4.57 -2.38
N THR A 98 7.86 -5.10 -1.29
CA THR A 98 6.44 -5.06 -0.91
C THR A 98 6.17 -4.16 0.30
N THR A 99 7.21 -3.54 0.87
CA THR A 99 7.15 -2.84 2.16
C THR A 99 6.04 -1.80 2.21
N ASN A 100 5.92 -0.94 1.19
CA ASN A 100 4.87 0.07 1.13
C ASN A 100 3.46 -0.52 0.99
N LEU A 101 3.30 -1.62 0.26
CA LEU A 101 2.01 -2.31 0.09
C LEU A 101 1.56 -2.97 1.40
N VAL A 102 2.49 -3.55 2.15
CA VAL A 102 2.26 -4.13 3.47
C VAL A 102 1.85 -3.03 4.45
N ARG A 103 2.61 -1.93 4.51
CA ARG A 103 2.26 -0.77 5.36
C ARG A 103 0.88 -0.22 5.01
N PHE A 104 0.54 -0.13 3.73
CA PHE A 104 -0.79 0.26 3.28
C PHE A 104 -1.86 -0.73 3.75
N MET A 105 -1.63 -2.04 3.66
CA MET A 105 -2.54 -3.07 4.16
C MET A 105 -2.81 -2.92 5.66
N GLU A 106 -1.78 -2.67 6.46
CA GLU A 106 -1.90 -2.48 7.90
C GLU A 106 -2.65 -1.21 8.27
N ARG A 107 -2.32 -0.08 7.63
CA ARG A 107 -3.04 1.18 7.80
C ARG A 107 -4.50 1.06 7.41
N LEU A 108 -4.77 0.37 6.31
CA LEU A 108 -6.13 0.11 5.86
C LEU A 108 -6.90 -0.74 6.87
N ALA A 109 -6.26 -1.76 7.45
CA ALA A 109 -6.86 -2.57 8.51
C ALA A 109 -7.16 -1.75 9.78
N ALA A 110 -6.38 -0.70 10.06
CA ALA A 110 -6.61 0.22 11.17
C ALA A 110 -7.78 1.18 10.95
N ASN A 111 -8.33 1.28 9.73
CA ASN A 111 -9.54 2.07 9.47
C ASN A 111 -10.72 1.49 10.28
N PRO A 112 -11.41 2.27 11.11
CA PRO A 112 -12.48 1.76 11.97
C PRO A 112 -13.74 1.34 11.20
N SER A 113 -13.92 1.78 9.95
CA SER A 113 -15.10 1.48 9.15
C SER A 113 -14.83 0.34 8.17
N GLN A 114 -15.52 -0.79 8.35
CA GLN A 114 -15.45 -1.90 7.40
C GLN A 114 -15.89 -1.47 6.00
N ASP A 115 -17.00 -0.74 5.91
CA ASP A 115 -17.51 -0.22 4.64
C ASP A 115 -16.48 0.67 3.93
N SER A 116 -15.79 1.54 4.67
CA SER A 116 -14.74 2.40 4.10
C SER A 116 -13.57 1.56 3.56
N ARG A 117 -13.15 0.51 4.28
CA ARG A 117 -12.10 -0.41 3.81
C ARG A 117 -12.50 -1.04 2.47
N GLU A 118 -13.70 -1.59 2.37
CA GLU A 118 -14.23 -2.23 1.15
C GLU A 118 -14.37 -1.24 -0.01
N GLN A 119 -14.83 -0.02 0.27
CA GLN A 119 -14.94 1.07 -0.70
C GLN A 119 -13.57 1.49 -1.24
N LEU A 120 -12.57 1.65 -0.37
CA LEU A 120 -11.23 2.06 -0.76
C LEU A 120 -10.51 0.95 -1.56
N PHE A 121 -10.72 -0.32 -1.21
CA PHE A 121 -10.30 -1.45 -2.06
C PHE A 121 -10.94 -1.43 -3.45
N THR A 122 -12.22 -1.08 -3.55
CA THR A 122 -12.91 -0.98 -4.84
C THR A 122 -12.36 0.19 -5.67
N TRP A 123 -12.14 1.33 -5.03
CA TRP A 123 -11.54 2.52 -5.64
C TRP A 123 -10.15 2.23 -6.22
N ALA A 124 -9.32 1.55 -5.43
CA ALA A 124 -7.98 1.11 -5.77
C ALA A 124 -7.91 0.30 -7.07
N ASN A 125 -8.83 -0.66 -7.22
CA ASN A 125 -8.85 -1.59 -8.34
C ASN A 125 -9.08 -0.91 -9.71
N GLY A 126 -9.76 0.24 -9.71
CA GLY A 126 -10.21 0.89 -10.95
C GLY A 126 -9.30 1.98 -11.50
N LYS A 127 -8.34 2.50 -10.71
CA LYS A 127 -7.68 3.79 -11.03
C LYS A 127 -6.15 3.81 -10.88
N GLY A 128 -5.56 2.72 -10.38
CA GLY A 128 -4.14 2.68 -10.04
C GLY A 128 -3.90 3.37 -8.70
N LEU A 129 -3.46 2.60 -7.70
CA LEU A 129 -3.03 3.14 -6.43
C LEU A 129 -1.60 3.67 -6.54
N THR A 130 -1.38 4.91 -6.13
CA THR A 130 -0.03 5.40 -5.82
C THR A 130 0.10 5.42 -4.30
N ILE A 131 1.07 4.69 -3.78
CA ILE A 131 1.31 4.52 -2.34
C ILE A 131 2.72 5.03 -2.04
N ASP A 132 2.85 5.90 -1.04
CA ASP A 132 4.15 6.40 -0.59
C ASP A 132 4.94 5.33 0.18
N GLU A 133 6.18 5.62 0.55
CA GLU A 133 7.03 4.68 1.30
C GLU A 133 6.42 4.26 2.65
N ASP A 134 5.61 5.12 3.26
CA ASP A 134 4.96 4.90 4.55
C ASP A 134 3.66 4.11 4.45
N GLY A 135 3.19 3.79 3.25
CA GLY A 135 1.91 3.11 3.03
C GLY A 135 0.70 4.04 2.99
N ARG A 136 0.88 5.35 2.81
CA ARG A 136 -0.22 6.30 2.61
C ARG A 136 -0.62 6.37 1.14
N LEU A 137 -1.88 6.69 0.91
CA LEU A 137 -2.39 6.94 -0.43
C LEU A 137 -1.94 8.33 -0.90
N ILE A 138 -1.36 8.39 -2.10
CA ILE A 138 -1.15 9.65 -2.80
C ILE A 138 -2.38 9.99 -3.63
N ALA A 139 -2.95 11.16 -3.38
CA ALA A 139 -4.11 11.71 -4.07
C ALA A 139 -3.91 13.21 -4.37
N PHE A 140 -4.91 13.82 -5.00
CA PHE A 140 -4.86 15.20 -5.43
C PHE A 140 -6.02 16.02 -4.88
N LYS A 141 -5.72 17.26 -4.48
CA LYS A 141 -6.69 18.22 -3.95
C LYS A 141 -6.66 19.53 -4.72
N GLY A 142 -7.81 19.94 -5.23
CA GLY A 142 -8.00 21.26 -5.83
C GLY A 142 -8.14 22.35 -4.76
N VAL A 143 -7.48 23.48 -4.97
CA VAL A 143 -7.52 24.66 -4.09
C VAL A 143 -7.55 25.95 -4.91
N SER A 144 -7.80 27.09 -4.24
CA SER A 144 -7.70 28.41 -4.86
C SER A 144 -6.23 28.82 -5.09
N PRO A 145 -5.96 29.89 -5.86
CA PRO A 145 -4.61 30.45 -6.00
C PRO A 145 -3.93 30.83 -4.66
N GLU A 146 -4.73 31.17 -3.65
CA GLU A 146 -4.28 31.50 -2.29
C GLU A 146 -4.04 30.25 -1.41
N LEU A 147 -4.10 29.04 -2.00
CA LEU A 147 -3.93 27.76 -1.32
C LEU A 147 -4.97 27.52 -0.20
N VAL A 148 -6.20 27.97 -0.40
CA VAL A 148 -7.32 27.68 0.51
C VAL A 148 -8.38 26.80 -0.17
N SER A 149 -9.22 26.13 0.62
CA SER A 149 -10.31 25.32 0.09
C SER A 149 -11.33 26.17 -0.66
N ILE A 150 -11.89 25.62 -1.75
CA ILE A 150 -12.91 26.29 -2.58
C ILE A 150 -14.26 26.45 -1.84
N ARG A 151 -14.48 25.64 -0.81
CA ARG A 151 -15.66 25.70 0.06
C ARG A 151 -15.23 26.03 1.47
N GLN A 152 -16.09 26.75 2.19
CA GLN A 152 -15.89 27.00 3.61
C GLN A 152 -16.13 25.71 4.41
N GLY A 153 -15.44 25.57 5.53
CA GLY A 153 -15.60 24.46 6.44
C GLY A 153 -14.88 24.70 7.76
N ASP A 154 -15.01 23.73 8.64
CA ASP A 154 -14.29 23.66 9.91
C ASP A 154 -13.15 22.65 9.76
N ALA A 155 -11.97 22.99 10.27
CA ALA A 155 -10.82 22.10 10.30
C ALA A 155 -9.79 22.58 11.32
N THR A 156 -9.04 21.64 11.89
CA THR A 156 -7.80 21.89 12.62
C THR A 156 -6.65 21.74 11.64
N ILE A 157 -5.74 22.71 11.61
CA ILE A 157 -4.59 22.74 10.70
C ILE A 157 -3.32 22.82 11.53
N THR A 158 -2.46 21.80 11.42
CA THR A 158 -1.11 21.84 12.01
C THR A 158 -0.11 22.28 10.96
N LEU A 159 0.60 23.36 11.25
CA LEU A 159 1.62 23.96 10.38
C LEU A 159 2.96 23.21 10.52
N PRO A 160 3.89 23.35 9.55
CA PRO A 160 5.19 22.67 9.60
C PRO A 160 6.06 23.03 10.82
N ASN A 161 5.82 24.20 11.44
CA ASN A 161 6.51 24.63 12.65
C ASN A 161 5.85 24.09 13.95
N GLY A 162 4.76 23.35 13.84
CA GLY A 162 4.00 22.80 14.96
C GLY A 162 2.88 23.71 15.48
N ASP A 163 2.71 24.92 14.93
CA ASP A 163 1.60 25.79 15.30
C ASP A 163 0.27 25.20 14.82
N VAL A 164 -0.79 25.42 15.60
CA VAL A 164 -2.14 24.96 15.27
C VAL A 164 -3.01 26.16 14.91
N TYR A 165 -3.71 26.06 13.79
CA TYR A 165 -4.74 26.99 13.33
C TYR A 165 -6.10 26.29 13.29
N GLU A 166 -7.13 26.97 13.77
CA GLU A 166 -8.49 26.43 13.86
C GLU A 166 -9.40 27.18 12.89
N ALA A 167 -9.68 26.57 11.75
CA ALA A 167 -10.63 27.12 10.78
C ALA A 167 -12.06 26.92 11.27
N ARG A 168 -12.87 27.99 11.22
CA ARG A 168 -14.28 27.98 11.65
C ARG A 168 -15.14 28.68 10.61
N SER A 169 -15.85 27.90 9.81
CA SER A 169 -16.78 28.35 8.77
C SER A 169 -16.12 29.30 7.76
N GLU A 170 -14.90 28.96 7.35
CA GLU A 170 -14.09 29.76 6.45
C GLU A 170 -13.35 28.89 5.43
N ALA A 171 -12.69 29.53 4.46
CA ALA A 171 -11.86 28.81 3.50
C ALA A 171 -10.63 28.24 4.22
N VAL A 172 -10.56 26.91 4.29
CA VAL A 172 -9.55 26.17 5.05
C VAL A 172 -8.17 26.33 4.38
N PRO A 173 -7.13 26.78 5.09
CA PRO A 173 -5.76 26.81 4.58
C PRO A 173 -5.23 25.41 4.23
N ASN A 174 -4.63 25.26 3.05
CA ASN A 174 -4.01 24.03 2.53
C ASN A 174 -2.58 24.33 2.06
N GLY A 175 -1.78 24.98 2.93
CA GLY A 175 -0.38 25.28 2.65
C GLY A 175 0.48 24.02 2.52
N LEU A 176 1.65 24.15 1.89
CA LEU A 176 2.58 23.03 1.76
C LEU A 176 3.07 22.55 3.14
N GLY A 177 3.02 21.23 3.34
CA GLY A 177 3.39 20.59 4.61
C GLY A 177 2.35 20.74 5.72
N PHE A 178 1.18 21.30 5.44
CA PHE A 178 0.10 21.41 6.43
C PHE A 178 -0.55 20.04 6.61
N ILE A 179 -0.86 19.72 7.86
CA ILE A 179 -1.76 18.61 8.20
C ILE A 179 -3.13 19.24 8.43
N VAL A 180 -4.13 18.87 7.64
CA VAL A 180 -5.49 19.37 7.75
C VAL A 180 -6.35 18.23 8.24
N GLU A 181 -7.08 18.42 9.34
CA GLU A 181 -7.92 17.39 9.92
C GLU A 181 -9.26 17.95 10.42
N LEU A 182 -10.26 17.08 10.48
CA LEU A 182 -11.54 17.34 11.15
C LEU A 182 -12.00 16.08 11.88
N PRO A 183 -12.89 16.20 12.90
CA PRO A 183 -13.39 15.03 13.58
C PRO A 183 -14.08 14.07 12.60
N ARG A 184 -13.75 12.77 12.68
CA ARG A 184 -14.22 11.75 11.74
C ARG A 184 -15.74 11.67 11.70
N GLU A 185 -16.39 11.83 12.84
CA GLU A 185 -17.84 11.85 13.00
C GLU A 185 -18.53 13.03 12.31
N GLN A 186 -17.77 14.08 11.96
CA GLN A 186 -18.27 15.20 11.15
C GLN A 186 -18.12 14.95 9.65
N CYS A 187 -17.44 13.89 9.23
CA CYS A 187 -17.34 13.50 7.84
C CYS A 187 -18.54 12.65 7.43
N GLU A 188 -19.04 12.86 6.22
CA GLU A 188 -20.10 12.03 5.66
C GLU A 188 -19.57 10.63 5.35
N SER A 189 -20.18 9.62 5.97
CA SER A 189 -19.80 8.21 5.81
C SER A 189 -20.57 7.51 4.70
N SER A 190 -21.71 8.03 4.27
CA SER A 190 -22.48 7.42 3.19
C SER A 190 -21.83 7.68 1.83
N PRO A 191 -21.54 6.64 1.03
CA PRO A 191 -21.03 6.80 -0.33
C PRO A 191 -22.10 7.30 -1.31
N GLU A 192 -23.39 7.29 -0.93
CA GLU A 192 -24.50 7.79 -1.75
C GLU A 192 -24.60 9.32 -1.75
N VAL A 193 -24.04 9.99 -0.74
CA VAL A 193 -24.19 11.44 -0.55
C VAL A 193 -23.03 12.19 -1.20
N GLY A 194 -23.11 12.49 -2.50
CA GLY A 194 -21.98 13.02 -3.28
C GLY A 194 -21.17 14.18 -2.67
N CYS A 195 -21.79 15.35 -2.49
CA CYS A 195 -21.13 16.57 -2.01
C CYS A 195 -21.55 16.88 -0.56
N SER A 196 -20.82 16.36 0.41
CA SER A 196 -21.09 16.55 1.84
C SER A 196 -19.80 16.85 2.61
N SER A 197 -19.88 16.88 3.93
CA SER A 197 -18.76 17.19 4.83
C SER A 197 -17.63 16.17 4.75
N GLY A 198 -16.39 16.64 4.85
CA GLY A 198 -15.16 15.86 4.79
C GLY A 198 -14.08 16.52 3.93
N LEU A 199 -12.82 16.12 4.11
CA LEU A 199 -11.74 16.55 3.24
C LEU A 199 -11.82 15.77 1.93
N HIS A 200 -12.02 16.50 0.84
CA HIS A 200 -12.09 15.91 -0.49
C HIS A 200 -10.74 15.93 -1.17
N ALA A 201 -10.33 14.75 -1.63
CA ALA A 201 -9.21 14.49 -2.53
C ALA A 201 -9.61 13.43 -3.57
N GLY A 202 -8.81 13.23 -4.60
CA GLY A 202 -9.12 12.24 -5.62
C GLY A 202 -8.04 12.11 -6.68
N THR A 203 -8.44 11.65 -7.85
CA THR A 203 -7.55 11.60 -9.03
C THR A 203 -7.16 13.00 -9.48
N TRP A 204 -6.05 13.12 -10.23
CA TRP A 204 -5.62 14.39 -10.81
C TRP A 204 -6.75 15.04 -11.63
N GLN A 205 -7.39 14.26 -12.51
CA GLN A 205 -8.49 14.74 -13.36
C GLN A 205 -9.67 15.26 -12.55
N TYR A 206 -9.99 14.64 -11.41
CA TYR A 206 -11.02 15.14 -10.51
C TYR A 206 -10.60 16.48 -9.90
N ALA A 207 -9.41 16.56 -9.30
CA ALA A 207 -8.94 17.76 -8.60
C ALA A 207 -8.74 18.96 -9.54
N SER A 208 -8.16 18.73 -10.71
CA SER A 208 -7.94 19.76 -11.74
C SER A 208 -9.22 20.22 -12.43
N GLY A 209 -10.32 19.49 -12.27
CA GLY A 209 -11.61 19.85 -12.87
C GLY A 209 -12.28 21.06 -12.21
N TRP A 210 -11.84 21.44 -10.99
CA TRP A 210 -12.44 22.53 -10.22
C TRP A 210 -11.43 23.37 -9.43
N GLY A 211 -10.26 22.82 -9.07
CA GLY A 211 -9.17 23.57 -8.45
C GLY A 211 -8.44 24.44 -9.49
N THR A 212 -8.04 25.64 -9.08
CA THR A 212 -7.13 26.47 -9.91
C THR A 212 -5.68 26.05 -9.70
N VAL A 213 -5.36 25.65 -8.47
CA VAL A 213 -4.10 24.99 -8.10
C VAL A 213 -4.45 23.58 -7.65
N VAL A 214 -3.60 22.61 -7.98
CA VAL A 214 -3.75 21.21 -7.55
C VAL A 214 -2.56 20.84 -6.69
N LEU A 215 -2.85 20.36 -5.49
CA LEU A 215 -1.87 19.87 -4.53
C LEU A 215 -1.87 18.34 -4.54
N GLU A 216 -0.67 17.76 -4.45
CA GLU A 216 -0.51 16.37 -4.06
C GLU A 216 -0.70 16.27 -2.53
N VAL A 217 -1.45 15.27 -2.09
CA VAL A 217 -1.75 15.01 -0.68
C VAL A 217 -1.50 13.55 -0.36
N ALA A 218 -0.92 13.30 0.81
CA ALA A 218 -0.74 11.96 1.36
C ALA A 218 -1.84 11.71 2.41
N ILE A 219 -2.60 10.64 2.24
CA ILE A 219 -3.79 10.32 3.05
C ILE A 219 -3.59 8.96 3.68
N ASP A 220 -3.72 8.88 5.00
CA ASP A 220 -3.70 7.59 5.67
C ASP A 220 -4.98 6.79 5.31
N PRO A 221 -4.87 5.54 4.84
CA PRO A 221 -6.02 4.67 4.61
C PRO A 221 -6.92 4.52 5.85
N ALA A 222 -6.40 4.68 7.07
CA ALA A 222 -7.19 4.70 8.30
C ALA A 222 -8.13 5.91 8.39
N ASP A 223 -7.72 7.04 7.81
CA ASP A 223 -8.41 8.33 7.86
C ASP A 223 -9.43 8.50 6.72
N VAL A 224 -9.48 7.57 5.76
CA VAL A 224 -10.52 7.55 4.72
C VAL A 224 -11.88 7.20 5.35
N VAL A 225 -12.87 8.04 5.13
CA VAL A 225 -14.22 7.91 5.69
C VAL A 225 -15.16 7.25 4.70
N SER A 226 -15.09 7.63 3.43
CA SER A 226 -15.93 7.05 2.37
C SER A 226 -15.40 7.35 0.97
N VAL A 227 -15.81 6.54 0.00
CA VAL A 227 -15.55 6.76 -1.44
C VAL A 227 -16.89 7.01 -2.15
N PRO A 228 -17.19 8.27 -2.51
CA PRO A 228 -18.49 8.61 -3.09
C PRO A 228 -18.68 8.04 -4.51
N ARG A 229 -19.89 7.52 -4.79
CA ARG A 229 -20.20 6.88 -6.10
C ARG A 229 -20.51 7.87 -7.22
N ASP A 230 -20.97 9.07 -6.86
CA ASP A 230 -21.45 10.13 -7.77
C ASP A 230 -20.42 10.61 -8.79
N SER A 231 -19.13 10.39 -8.52
CA SER A 231 -18.01 10.82 -9.36
C SER A 231 -17.34 9.66 -10.11
N GLY A 232 -18.01 8.51 -10.25
CA GLY A 232 -17.41 7.32 -10.87
C GLY A 232 -16.17 6.85 -10.10
N PHE A 233 -16.22 6.98 -8.76
CA PHE A 233 -15.10 6.68 -7.87
C PHE A 233 -13.86 7.54 -8.18
N ALA A 234 -14.02 8.81 -8.57
CA ALA A 234 -12.88 9.69 -8.87
C ALA A 234 -12.40 10.49 -7.64
N LYS A 235 -13.18 10.51 -6.56
CA LYS A 235 -12.88 11.19 -5.29
C LYS A 235 -13.03 10.25 -4.10
N LEU A 236 -12.45 10.65 -2.97
CA LEU A 236 -12.66 10.08 -1.65
C LEU A 236 -12.89 11.22 -0.63
N ARG A 237 -13.45 10.85 0.52
CA ARG A 237 -13.55 11.73 1.70
C ARG A 237 -12.66 11.15 2.80
N CYS A 238 -11.83 11.98 3.40
CA CYS A 238 -11.04 11.63 4.58
C CYS A 238 -11.25 12.66 5.69
N CYS A 239 -10.85 12.27 6.91
CA CYS A 239 -10.82 13.15 8.07
C CYS A 239 -9.46 13.78 8.33
N ARG A 240 -8.42 13.35 7.60
CA ARG A 240 -7.04 13.85 7.70
C ARG A 240 -6.26 13.57 6.42
#